data_AF-A0A1W9UMY0-F1
#
_entry.id   AF-A0A1W9UMY0-F1
#
_cell.length_a   1.000
_cell.length_b   1.000
_cell.length_c   1.000
_cell.angle_alpha   90.00
_cell.angle_beta   90.00
_cell.angle_gamma   90.00
#
_symmetry.space_group_name_H-M   'P 1'
#
loop_
_entity.id
_entity.type
_entity.pdbx_description
1 polymer ?
#
loop_
_entity_poly.entity_id
_entity_poly.type
_entity_poly.pdbx_seq_one_letter_code
_entity_poly.pdbx_strand_id
1 'polypeptide(L)'
;MSIYLNPLVERLTRRGRWPSVRAALWLAFGLGLAGLAVTTLATLRMESDQLDLSSTILLALAWLVTILSPPITSIVAIILVSRDASSEMYELLHLTTLSEAVLVKGYVFATLHRVRVLLALLVGLMPALAVGMVQVSILVAVIFYSMMLNYSAYLQDELYRISSGIDPAYVTGPALACMAIAIGLWGLNWPAAALGVGLALRWRGRVIVTIIAPMVTLLVTLLIAISLSVLVMLLTSDDMSRSYWGQPYYGAIMLAISLFALLAPCALGAGMTRLAQRWAREP
;
A
#
# COMPACT_ATOMS: atom_id res chain seq x y z
N MET A 1 -19.59 6.34 21.52
CA MET A 1 -18.55 7.26 22.04
C MET A 1 -17.64 7.66 20.89
N SER A 2 -17.48 8.95 20.62
CA SER A 2 -16.57 9.47 19.58
C SER A 2 -15.13 9.05 19.90
N ILE A 3 -14.36 8.58 18.92
CA ILE A 3 -12.94 8.18 19.10
C ILE A 3 -12.10 9.35 19.66
N TYR A 4 -12.50 10.59 19.35
CA TYR A 4 -11.85 11.81 19.83
C TYR A 4 -12.10 12.13 21.32
N LEU A 5 -13.11 11.49 21.94
CA LEU A 5 -13.37 11.57 23.38
C LEU A 5 -12.64 10.46 24.16
N ASN A 6 -11.80 9.66 23.50
CA ASN A 6 -11.06 8.60 24.17
C ASN A 6 -9.83 9.17 24.90
N PRO A 7 -9.78 9.13 26.24
CA PRO A 7 -8.66 9.69 27.01
C PRO A 7 -7.32 8.98 26.71
N LEU A 8 -7.36 7.72 26.27
CA LEU A 8 -6.17 7.00 25.78
C LEU A 8 -5.59 7.64 24.52
N VAL A 9 -6.45 7.99 23.55
CA VAL A 9 -6.01 8.64 22.31
C VAL A 9 -5.38 9.98 22.68
N GLU A 10 -6.09 10.80 23.43
CA GLU A 10 -5.60 12.12 23.84
C GLU A 10 -4.25 12.04 24.56
N ARG A 11 -4.07 11.12 25.51
CA ARG A 11 -2.79 10.92 26.22
C ARG A 11 -1.68 10.47 25.28
N LEU A 12 -1.94 9.47 24.43
CA LEU A 12 -0.93 8.86 23.57
C LEU A 12 -0.55 9.74 22.37
N THR A 13 -1.42 10.67 21.97
CA THR A 13 -1.18 11.64 20.89
C THR A 13 -0.70 13.01 21.38
N ARG A 14 -1.05 13.45 22.61
CA ARG A 14 -0.62 14.76 23.17
C ARG A 14 0.89 14.91 23.31
N ARG A 15 1.63 13.82 23.57
CA ARG A 15 3.12 13.83 23.62
C ARG A 15 3.75 13.84 22.21
N GLY A 16 3.06 14.40 21.22
CA GLY A 16 3.48 14.40 19.82
C GLY A 16 4.81 15.11 19.61
N ARG A 17 5.91 14.35 19.64
CA ARG A 17 7.21 14.78 19.10
C ARG A 17 7.08 15.06 17.60
N TRP A 18 7.91 15.98 17.14
CA TRP A 18 8.07 16.40 15.74
C TRP A 18 8.10 15.19 14.79
N PRO A 19 7.48 15.28 13.60
CA PRO A 19 6.81 16.44 13.01
C PRO A 19 5.30 16.50 13.30
N SER A 20 4.70 17.68 13.28
CA SER A 20 3.25 17.87 13.40
C SER A 20 2.49 17.27 12.21
N VAL A 21 1.17 17.04 12.32
CA VAL A 21 0.35 16.55 11.19
C VAL A 21 0.45 17.50 9.99
N ARG A 22 0.44 18.81 10.23
CA ARG A 22 0.61 19.82 9.18
C ARG A 22 1.98 19.70 8.50
N ALA A 23 3.05 19.53 9.27
CA ALA A 23 4.39 19.34 8.72
C ALA A 23 4.49 18.04 7.92
N ALA A 24 3.86 16.95 8.38
CA ALA A 24 3.79 15.70 7.63
C ALA A 24 3.04 15.87 6.29
N LEU A 25 1.93 16.62 6.27
CA LEU A 25 1.21 16.94 5.04
C LEU A 25 2.05 17.81 4.08
N TRP A 26 2.78 18.79 4.59
CA TRP A 26 3.70 19.59 3.77
C TRP A 26 4.86 18.74 3.21
N LEU A 27 5.38 17.80 3.99
CA LEU A 27 6.35 16.82 3.50
C LEU A 27 5.77 15.94 2.40
N ALA A 28 4.55 15.43 2.57
CA ALA A 28 3.85 14.66 1.54
C ALA A 28 3.68 15.48 0.27
N PHE A 29 3.23 16.74 0.40
CA PHE A 29 3.04 17.64 -0.73
C PHE A 29 4.36 17.94 -1.47
N GLY A 30 5.42 18.27 -0.73
CA GLY A 30 6.74 18.54 -1.30
C GLY A 30 7.34 17.32 -2.00
N LEU A 31 7.23 16.13 -1.38
CA LEU A 31 7.62 14.86 -2.00
C LEU A 31 6.79 14.55 -3.25
N GLY A 32 5.49 14.84 -3.22
CA GLY A 32 4.60 14.69 -4.36
C GLY A 32 5.01 15.55 -5.55
N LEU A 33 5.28 16.83 -5.32
CA LEU A 33 5.74 17.74 -6.36
C LEU A 33 7.11 17.35 -6.91
N ALA A 34 8.07 17.03 -6.04
CA ALA A 34 9.40 16.60 -6.44
C ALA A 34 9.34 15.30 -7.25
N GLY A 35 8.57 14.32 -6.76
CA GLY A 35 8.36 13.04 -7.44
C GLY A 35 7.72 13.21 -8.81
N LEU A 36 6.65 14.02 -8.91
CA LEU A 36 6.00 14.36 -10.16
C LEU A 36 6.97 15.04 -11.14
N ALA A 37 7.78 16.00 -10.67
CA ALA A 37 8.73 16.71 -11.52
C ALA A 37 9.80 15.75 -12.08
N VAL A 38 10.38 14.89 -11.23
CA VAL A 38 11.38 13.89 -11.65
C VAL A 38 10.79 12.91 -12.65
N THR A 39 9.62 12.33 -12.37
CA THR A 39 9.01 11.36 -13.27
C THR A 39 8.55 12.00 -14.57
N THR A 40 7.99 13.22 -14.54
CA THR A 40 7.61 13.93 -15.77
C THR A 40 8.82 14.26 -16.63
N LEU A 41 9.91 14.74 -16.03
CA LEU A 41 11.15 15.00 -16.75
C LEU A 41 11.74 13.72 -17.35
N ALA A 42 11.68 12.61 -16.61
CA ALA A 42 12.10 11.31 -17.12
C ALA A 42 11.21 10.84 -18.29
N THR A 43 9.89 11.05 -18.24
CA THR A 43 8.98 10.73 -19.35
C THR A 43 9.33 11.55 -20.59
N LEU A 44 9.64 12.85 -20.43
CA LEU A 44 10.00 13.73 -21.55
C LEU A 44 11.37 13.38 -22.18
N ARG A 45 12.23 12.66 -21.45
CA ARG A 45 13.55 12.23 -21.91
C ARG A 45 13.60 10.75 -22.30
N MET A 46 12.46 10.07 -22.26
CA MET A 46 12.39 8.64 -22.53
C MET A 46 12.68 8.38 -24.01
N GLU A 47 13.89 7.92 -24.31
CA GLU A 47 14.21 7.29 -25.59
C GLU A 47 13.57 5.89 -25.61
N SER A 48 13.19 5.40 -26.80
CA SER A 48 12.17 4.35 -27.00
C SER A 48 12.38 3.05 -26.20
N ASP A 49 13.59 2.76 -25.75
CA ASP A 49 13.96 1.43 -25.25
C ASP A 49 14.50 1.43 -23.80
N GLN A 50 14.57 2.59 -23.11
CA GLN A 50 15.18 2.65 -21.77
C GLN A 50 14.40 3.53 -20.78
N LEU A 51 14.25 3.02 -19.55
CA LEU A 51 13.84 3.84 -18.41
C LEU A 51 15.03 4.65 -17.91
N ASP A 52 14.79 5.92 -17.62
CA ASP A 52 15.79 6.75 -16.95
C ASP A 52 16.17 6.16 -15.59
N LEU A 53 17.45 6.27 -15.23
CA LEU A 53 17.96 5.72 -13.97
C LEU A 53 17.27 6.38 -12.77
N SER A 54 16.97 7.68 -12.85
CA SER A 54 16.36 8.43 -11.75
C SER A 54 14.92 8.00 -11.48
N SER A 55 14.13 7.75 -12.52
CA SER A 55 12.75 7.24 -12.37
C SER A 55 12.74 5.81 -11.86
N THR A 56 13.68 4.98 -12.30
CA THR A 56 13.84 3.59 -11.84
C THR A 56 14.16 3.53 -10.35
N ILE A 57 15.12 4.33 -9.88
CA ILE A 57 15.47 4.41 -8.45
C ILE A 57 14.27 4.91 -7.63
N LEU A 58 13.58 5.95 -8.09
CA LEU A 58 12.43 6.51 -7.39
C LEU A 58 11.28 5.50 -7.30
N LEU A 59 11.01 4.77 -8.37
CA LEU A 59 9.99 3.71 -8.42
C LEU A 59 10.33 2.56 -7.46
N ALA A 60 11.60 2.11 -7.46
CA ALA A 60 12.06 1.06 -6.55
C ALA A 60 11.93 1.48 -5.07
N LEU A 61 12.32 2.72 -4.74
CA LEU A 61 12.16 3.27 -3.40
C LEU A 61 10.68 3.36 -2.99
N ALA A 62 9.80 3.79 -3.89
CA ALA A 62 8.37 3.90 -3.59
C ALA A 62 7.72 2.53 -3.34
N TRP A 63 8.10 1.50 -4.09
CA TRP A 63 7.68 0.12 -3.81
C TRP A 63 8.25 -0.42 -2.51
N LEU A 64 9.53 -0.17 -2.25
CA LEU A 64 10.18 -0.60 -1.02
C LEU A 64 9.46 -0.03 0.21
N VAL A 65 9.14 1.26 0.21
CA VAL A 65 8.38 1.89 1.30
C VAL A 65 6.98 1.29 1.38
N THR A 66 6.29 1.10 0.26
CA THR A 66 4.94 0.51 0.21
C THR A 66 4.89 -0.89 0.82
N ILE A 67 5.89 -1.73 0.53
CA ILE A 67 5.98 -3.10 1.04
C ILE A 67 6.40 -3.13 2.51
N LEU A 68 7.31 -2.25 2.92
CA LEU A 68 7.79 -2.20 4.30
C LEU A 68 6.86 -1.44 5.25
N SER A 69 5.87 -0.69 4.75
CA SER A 69 5.04 0.11 5.65
C SER A 69 4.19 -0.72 6.61
N PRO A 70 3.50 -1.80 6.19
CA PRO A 70 2.72 -2.62 7.11
C PRO A 70 3.55 -3.27 8.23
N PRO A 71 4.71 -3.92 7.98
CA PRO A 71 5.51 -4.49 9.05
C PRO A 71 6.09 -3.45 10.00
N ILE A 72 6.52 -2.28 9.49
CA ILE A 72 6.96 -1.17 10.36
C ILE A 72 5.81 -0.73 11.26
N THR A 73 4.59 -0.60 10.71
CA THR A 73 3.40 -0.23 11.50
C THR A 73 3.08 -1.26 12.58
N SER A 74 3.20 -2.55 12.28
CA SER A 74 3.05 -3.62 13.28
C SER A 74 4.09 -3.52 14.41
N ILE A 75 5.37 -3.25 14.07
CA ILE A 75 6.43 -3.08 15.06
C ILE A 75 6.14 -1.89 15.99
N VAL A 76 5.74 -0.75 15.41
CA VAL A 76 5.39 0.45 16.18
C VAL A 76 4.20 0.18 17.11
N ALA A 77 3.20 -0.57 16.65
CA ALA A 77 2.07 -0.98 17.47
C ALA A 77 2.52 -1.80 18.68
N ILE A 78 3.37 -2.79 18.46
CA ILE A 78 3.86 -3.70 19.52
C ILE A 78 4.70 -2.93 20.53
N ILE A 79 5.64 -2.09 20.09
CA ILE A 79 6.48 -1.28 20.97
C ILE A 79 5.64 -0.30 21.79
N LEU A 80 4.60 0.28 21.18
CA LEU A 80 3.70 1.19 21.88
C LEU A 80 2.95 0.48 23.00
N VAL A 81 2.32 -0.65 22.68
CA VAL A 81 1.50 -1.41 23.62
C VAL A 81 2.36 -2.05 24.70
N SER A 82 3.49 -2.67 24.36
CA SER A 82 4.34 -3.36 25.33
C SER A 82 4.92 -2.40 26.38
N ARG A 83 5.34 -1.20 25.95
CA ARG A 83 5.85 -0.17 26.87
C ARG A 83 4.77 0.40 27.78
N ASP A 84 3.56 0.57 27.28
CA ASP A 84 2.46 1.09 28.10
C ASP A 84 1.96 0.03 29.08
N ALA A 85 1.83 -1.23 28.62
CA ALA A 85 1.44 -2.39 29.43
C ALA A 85 2.43 -2.71 30.57
N SER A 86 3.70 -2.33 30.44
CA SER A 86 4.69 -2.45 31.51
C SER A 86 4.69 -1.28 32.51
N SER A 87 3.83 -0.26 32.32
CA SER A 87 3.79 0.91 33.21
C SER A 87 2.65 0.80 34.23
N GLU A 88 2.86 1.29 35.45
CA GLU A 88 1.85 1.39 36.52
C GLU A 88 0.57 2.11 36.05
N MET A 89 0.68 2.97 35.05
CA MET A 89 -0.45 3.71 34.49
C MET A 89 -1.39 2.83 33.65
N TYR A 90 -0.94 1.66 33.20
CA TYR A 90 -1.80 0.64 32.57
C TYR A 90 -2.63 -0.12 33.61
N GLU A 91 -2.08 -0.39 34.79
CA GLU A 91 -2.84 -0.97 35.90
C GLU A 91 -3.98 -0.03 36.33
N LEU A 92 -3.71 1.28 36.39
CA LEU A 92 -4.73 2.29 36.64
C LEU A 92 -5.80 2.39 35.53
N LEU A 93 -5.42 2.18 34.27
CA LEU A 93 -6.37 2.15 33.15
C LEU A 93 -7.28 0.92 33.20
N HIS A 94 -6.79 -0.21 33.67
CA HIS A 94 -7.61 -1.42 33.85
C HIS A 94 -8.62 -1.27 35.01
N LEU A 95 -8.34 -0.37 35.96
CA LEU A 95 -9.28 0.02 37.01
C LEU A 95 -10.35 1.02 36.52
N THR A 96 -10.10 1.72 35.41
CA THR A 96 -11.14 2.53 34.75
C THR A 96 -12.05 1.61 33.93
N THR A 97 -13.37 1.82 33.99
CA THR A 97 -14.42 1.00 33.35
C THR A 97 -14.44 1.06 31.80
N LEU A 98 -13.30 1.32 31.17
CA LEU A 98 -13.15 1.39 29.72
C LEU A 98 -13.33 0.00 29.11
N SER A 99 -14.24 -0.12 28.15
CA SER A 99 -14.41 -1.37 27.41
C SER A 99 -13.16 -1.71 26.59
N GLU A 100 -12.82 -3.01 26.50
CA GLU A 100 -11.70 -3.51 25.67
C GLU A 100 -11.76 -3.03 24.21
N ALA A 101 -12.97 -2.86 23.68
CA ALA A 101 -13.17 -2.35 22.33
C ALA A 101 -12.65 -0.91 22.15
N VAL A 102 -12.80 -0.08 23.18
CA VAL A 102 -12.32 1.32 23.20
C VAL A 102 -10.80 1.35 23.39
N LEU A 103 -10.26 0.45 24.21
CA LEU A 103 -8.83 0.30 24.43
C LEU A 103 -8.10 -0.08 23.14
N VAL A 104 -8.51 -1.17 22.48
CA VAL A 104 -7.89 -1.64 21.22
C VAL A 104 -8.00 -0.56 20.12
N LYS A 105 -9.17 0.05 19.94
CA LYS A 105 -9.34 1.13 18.94
C LYS A 105 -8.45 2.34 19.25
N GLY A 106 -8.29 2.67 20.53
CA GLY A 106 -7.40 3.74 20.98
C GLY A 106 -5.94 3.48 20.61
N TYR A 107 -5.43 2.28 20.89
CA TYR A 107 -4.06 1.90 20.54
C TYR A 107 -3.81 1.81 19.04
N VAL A 108 -4.77 1.27 18.27
CA VAL A 108 -4.67 1.22 16.80
C VAL A 108 -4.58 2.64 16.23
N PHE A 109 -5.46 3.54 16.67
CA PHE A 109 -5.44 4.93 16.21
C PHE A 109 -4.14 5.65 16.64
N ALA A 110 -3.70 5.46 17.88
CA ALA A 110 -2.44 6.03 18.37
C ALA A 110 -1.23 5.51 17.57
N THR A 111 -1.23 4.25 17.16
CA THR A 111 -0.21 3.66 16.29
C THR A 111 -0.20 4.34 14.93
N LEU A 112 -1.35 4.42 14.27
CA LEU A 112 -1.47 5.09 12.96
C LEU A 112 -1.04 6.56 13.02
N HIS A 113 -1.35 7.24 14.12
CA HIS A 113 -0.90 8.60 14.36
C HIS A 113 0.62 8.72 14.57
N ARG A 114 1.28 7.70 15.12
CA ARG A 114 2.75 7.65 15.26
C ARG A 114 3.46 7.36 13.94
N VAL A 115 2.88 6.53 13.08
CA VAL A 115 3.39 6.27 11.73
C VAL A 115 2.95 7.32 10.71
N ARG A 116 2.42 8.48 11.14
CA ARG A 116 1.93 9.54 10.23
C ARG A 116 2.95 10.03 9.21
N VAL A 117 4.25 10.03 9.55
CA VAL A 117 5.32 10.44 8.62
C VAL A 117 5.49 9.40 7.52
N LEU A 118 5.43 8.12 7.89
CA LEU A 118 5.47 7.03 6.93
C LEU A 118 4.25 7.08 6.02
N LEU A 119 3.04 7.30 6.57
CA LEU A 119 1.82 7.47 5.79
C LEU A 119 1.88 8.70 4.87
N ALA A 120 2.42 9.82 5.37
CA ALA A 120 2.65 11.02 4.56
C ALA A 120 3.65 10.76 3.42
N LEU A 121 4.69 9.98 3.67
CA LEU A 121 5.67 9.62 2.66
C LEU A 121 5.05 8.70 1.58
N LEU A 122 4.18 7.76 1.95
CA LEU A 122 3.41 6.98 0.98
C LEU A 122 2.55 7.87 0.09
N VAL A 123 1.77 8.79 0.68
CA VAL A 123 0.93 9.75 -0.06
C VAL A 123 1.79 10.65 -0.95
N GLY A 124 2.93 11.12 -0.46
CA GLY A 124 3.85 11.95 -1.23
C GLY A 124 4.51 11.21 -2.38
N LEU A 125 4.71 9.89 -2.28
CA LEU A 125 5.25 9.10 -3.39
C LEU A 125 4.18 8.67 -4.41
N MET A 126 2.90 8.95 -4.16
CA MET A 126 1.79 8.58 -5.05
C MET A 126 1.97 9.09 -6.49
N PRO A 127 2.31 10.37 -6.74
CA PRO A 127 2.45 10.86 -8.11
C PRO A 127 3.61 10.19 -8.85
N ALA A 128 4.71 9.90 -8.15
CA ALA A 128 5.85 9.19 -8.71
C ALA A 128 5.49 7.74 -9.09
N LEU A 129 4.75 7.04 -8.22
CA LEU A 129 4.22 5.70 -8.53
C LEU A 129 3.29 5.74 -9.74
N ALA A 130 2.39 6.72 -9.82
CA ALA A 130 1.43 6.84 -10.92
C ALA A 130 2.14 6.98 -12.28
N VAL A 131 3.03 7.97 -12.39
CA VAL A 131 3.74 8.24 -13.64
C VAL A 131 4.74 7.12 -13.96
N GLY A 132 5.45 6.60 -12.95
CA GLY A 132 6.37 5.48 -13.13
C GLY A 132 5.68 4.20 -13.62
N MET A 133 4.46 3.92 -13.15
CA MET A 133 3.66 2.79 -13.64
C MET A 133 3.24 2.96 -15.10
N VAL A 134 2.89 4.18 -15.51
CA VAL A 134 2.61 4.49 -16.91
C VAL A 134 3.87 4.26 -17.76
N GLN A 135 5.04 4.75 -17.32
CA GLN A 135 6.32 4.53 -18.02
C GLN A 135 6.64 3.04 -18.18
N VAL A 136 6.51 2.25 -17.11
CA VAL A 136 6.73 0.80 -17.16
C VAL A 136 5.75 0.13 -18.11
N SER A 137 4.48 0.54 -18.10
CA SER A 137 3.46 -0.02 -19.00
C SER A 137 3.76 0.29 -20.47
N ILE A 138 4.22 1.51 -20.78
CA ILE A 138 4.68 1.90 -22.12
C ILE A 138 5.87 1.03 -22.53
N LEU A 139 6.89 0.92 -21.67
CA LEU A 139 8.09 0.13 -21.97
C LEU A 139 7.75 -1.34 -22.24
N VAL A 140 6.93 -1.95 -21.39
CA VAL A 140 6.50 -3.35 -21.55
C VAL A 140 5.75 -3.53 -22.87
N ALA A 141 4.87 -2.59 -23.24
CA ALA A 141 4.19 -2.62 -24.52
C ALA A 141 5.19 -2.55 -25.69
N VAL A 142 6.14 -1.61 -25.67
CA VAL A 142 7.17 -1.45 -26.72
C VAL A 142 7.99 -2.73 -26.87
N ILE A 143 8.49 -3.31 -25.77
CA ILE A 143 9.27 -4.55 -25.80
C ILE A 143 8.44 -5.70 -26.37
N PHE A 144 7.20 -5.87 -25.92
CA PHE A 144 6.31 -6.92 -26.41
C PHE A 144 6.05 -6.79 -27.92
N TYR A 145 5.72 -5.58 -28.39
CA TYR A 145 5.52 -5.32 -29.82
C TYR A 145 6.79 -5.56 -30.64
N SER A 146 7.97 -5.17 -30.15
CA SER A 146 9.24 -5.45 -30.84
C SER A 146 9.54 -6.96 -30.96
N MET A 147 9.18 -7.76 -29.94
CA MET A 147 9.34 -9.21 -29.97
C MET A 147 8.38 -9.86 -30.97
N MET A 148 7.11 -9.43 -30.99
CA MET A 148 6.09 -9.91 -31.93
C MET A 148 6.46 -9.59 -33.40
N LEU A 149 6.94 -8.37 -33.66
CA LEU A 149 7.37 -7.94 -35.00
C LEU A 149 8.52 -8.80 -35.55
N ASN A 150 9.42 -9.28 -34.68
CA ASN A 150 10.50 -10.19 -35.07
C ASN A 150 10.03 -11.64 -35.32
N TYR A 151 8.86 -12.02 -34.82
CA TYR A 151 8.38 -13.40 -34.89
C TYR A 151 7.61 -13.73 -36.18
N SER A 152 7.02 -12.75 -36.87
CA SER A 152 6.42 -13.00 -38.18
C SER A 152 6.43 -11.77 -39.10
N ALA A 153 6.97 -11.95 -40.31
CA ALA A 153 6.92 -10.95 -41.38
C ALA A 153 5.48 -10.71 -41.91
N TYR A 154 4.54 -11.63 -41.63
CA TYR A 154 3.16 -11.58 -42.12
C TYR A 154 2.25 -10.68 -41.27
N LEU A 155 2.54 -10.54 -39.96
CA LEU A 155 1.83 -9.61 -39.07
C LEU A 155 2.38 -8.17 -39.13
N GLN A 156 3.47 -7.94 -39.86
CA GLN A 156 4.21 -6.68 -39.85
C GLN A 156 3.38 -5.51 -40.37
N ASP A 157 2.51 -5.73 -41.37
CA ASP A 157 1.68 -4.69 -42.00
C ASP A 157 0.41 -4.35 -41.17
N GLU A 158 -0.17 -5.33 -40.46
CA GLU A 158 -1.25 -5.08 -39.49
C GLU A 158 -0.73 -4.45 -38.19
N LEU A 159 0.42 -4.91 -37.68
CA LEU A 159 1.04 -4.32 -36.50
C LEU A 159 1.57 -2.90 -36.75
N TYR A 160 2.00 -2.55 -37.96
CA TYR A 160 2.44 -1.18 -38.27
C TYR A 160 1.26 -0.18 -38.28
N ARG A 161 0.05 -0.63 -38.65
CA ARG A 161 -1.16 0.17 -38.48
C ARG A 161 -1.57 0.32 -37.01
N ILE A 162 -1.36 -0.71 -36.18
CA ILE A 162 -1.59 -0.65 -34.73
C ILE A 162 -0.48 0.17 -34.01
N SER A 163 0.76 0.15 -34.49
CA SER A 163 1.88 0.91 -33.92
C SER A 163 1.75 2.43 -34.13
N SER A 164 0.92 2.86 -35.10
CA SER A 164 0.62 4.28 -35.32
C SER A 164 -0.28 4.91 -34.25
N GLY A 165 -0.80 4.12 -33.30
CA GLY A 165 -1.47 4.62 -32.12
C GLY A 165 -1.59 3.53 -31.07
N ILE A 166 -0.63 3.47 -30.13
CA ILE A 166 -0.81 2.72 -28.88
C ILE A 166 -2.12 3.23 -28.27
N ASP A 167 -3.16 2.41 -28.29
CA ASP A 167 -4.45 2.80 -27.72
C ASP A 167 -4.20 3.09 -26.22
N PRO A 168 -4.50 4.32 -25.74
CA PRO A 168 -4.23 4.74 -24.37
C PRO A 168 -4.75 3.74 -23.34
N ALA A 169 -5.86 3.04 -23.64
CA ALA A 169 -6.45 2.05 -22.75
C ALA A 169 -5.46 0.91 -22.38
N TYR A 170 -4.58 0.51 -23.31
CA TYR A 170 -3.59 -0.55 -23.10
C TYR A 170 -2.49 -0.15 -22.11
N VAL A 171 -2.21 1.15 -22.02
CA VAL A 171 -1.19 1.69 -21.10
C VAL A 171 -1.83 2.12 -19.79
N THR A 172 -2.99 2.78 -19.84
CA THR A 172 -3.63 3.36 -18.66
C THR A 172 -4.31 2.32 -17.78
N GLY A 173 -4.89 1.25 -18.34
CA GLY A 173 -5.59 0.22 -17.58
C GLY A 173 -4.68 -0.49 -16.55
N PRO A 174 -3.57 -1.09 -16.98
CA PRO A 174 -2.61 -1.74 -16.08
C PRO A 174 -1.98 -0.77 -15.07
N ALA A 175 -1.65 0.45 -15.51
CA ALA A 175 -1.10 1.46 -14.63
C ALA A 175 -2.08 1.83 -13.49
N LEU A 176 -3.37 2.01 -13.82
CA LEU A 176 -4.41 2.27 -12.82
C LEU A 176 -4.63 1.08 -11.87
N ALA A 177 -4.61 -0.15 -12.38
CA ALA A 177 -4.71 -1.34 -11.56
C ALA A 177 -3.52 -1.45 -10.58
N CYS A 178 -2.30 -1.23 -11.05
CA CYS A 178 -1.10 -1.20 -10.19
C CYS A 178 -1.14 -0.07 -9.15
N MET A 179 -1.67 1.11 -9.51
CA MET A 179 -1.91 2.19 -8.53
C MET A 179 -2.93 1.77 -7.46
N ALA A 180 -4.03 1.14 -7.86
CA ALA A 180 -5.03 0.64 -6.91
C ALA A 180 -4.45 -0.43 -5.99
N ILE A 181 -3.58 -1.31 -6.51
CA ILE A 181 -2.82 -2.28 -5.72
C ILE A 181 -1.93 -1.55 -4.69
N ALA A 182 -1.14 -0.55 -5.11
CA ALA A 182 -0.29 0.21 -4.19
C ALA A 182 -1.08 0.89 -3.07
N ILE A 183 -2.20 1.55 -3.40
CA ILE A 183 -3.11 2.16 -2.41
C ILE A 183 -3.71 1.09 -1.50
N GLY A 184 -4.10 -0.06 -2.05
CA GLY A 184 -4.58 -1.21 -1.29
C GLY A 184 -3.55 -1.70 -0.27
N LEU A 185 -2.29 -1.83 -0.67
CA LEU A 185 -1.18 -2.20 0.21
C LEU A 185 -0.98 -1.16 1.33
N TRP A 186 -1.19 0.14 1.07
CA TRP A 186 -1.17 1.15 2.13
C TRP A 186 -2.33 0.97 3.12
N GLY A 187 -3.47 0.50 2.66
CA GLY A 187 -4.60 0.10 3.50
C GLY A 187 -4.23 -0.98 4.52
N LEU A 188 -3.22 -1.83 4.23
CA LEU A 188 -2.76 -2.89 5.13
C LEU A 188 -2.08 -2.37 6.41
N ASN A 189 -1.73 -1.09 6.49
CA ASN A 189 -1.23 -0.49 7.73
C ASN A 189 -2.25 -0.59 8.88
N TRP A 190 -3.56 -0.51 8.57
CA TRP A 190 -4.60 -0.67 9.59
C TRP A 190 -4.68 -2.09 10.17
N PRO A 191 -4.87 -3.17 9.38
CA PRO A 191 -4.83 -4.53 9.92
C PRO A 191 -3.48 -4.87 10.55
N ALA A 192 -2.36 -4.36 10.03
CA ALA A 192 -1.05 -4.55 10.65
C ALA A 192 -0.97 -3.90 12.04
N ALA A 193 -1.49 -2.68 12.20
CA ALA A 193 -1.61 -2.03 13.51
C ALA A 193 -2.50 -2.85 14.47
N ALA A 194 -3.66 -3.30 14.00
CA ALA A 194 -4.59 -4.10 14.80
C ALA A 194 -3.99 -5.43 15.25
N LEU A 195 -3.29 -6.12 14.35
CA LEU A 195 -2.56 -7.36 14.64
C LEU A 195 -1.45 -7.10 15.66
N GLY A 196 -0.62 -6.07 15.46
CA GLY A 196 0.44 -5.71 16.41
C GLY A 196 -0.10 -5.38 17.80
N VAL A 197 -1.18 -4.59 17.90
CA VAL A 197 -1.86 -4.29 19.17
C VAL A 197 -2.38 -5.57 19.83
N GLY A 198 -3.12 -6.39 19.08
CA GLY A 198 -3.76 -7.59 19.62
C GLY A 198 -2.77 -8.62 20.15
N LEU A 199 -1.69 -8.90 19.40
CA LEU A 199 -0.67 -9.85 19.82
C LEU A 199 0.15 -9.29 21.01
N ALA A 200 0.40 -7.98 21.04
CA ALA A 200 1.11 -7.35 22.15
C ALA A 200 0.30 -7.40 23.46
N LEU A 201 -1.01 -7.19 23.40
CA LEU A 201 -1.90 -7.36 24.55
C LEU A 201 -1.95 -8.81 25.03
N ARG A 202 -2.14 -9.76 24.09
CA ARG A 202 -2.28 -11.19 24.43
C ARG A 202 -1.03 -11.78 25.07
N TRP A 203 0.15 -11.46 24.56
CA TRP A 203 1.40 -12.08 25.00
C TRP A 203 2.32 -11.10 25.74
N ARG A 204 1.78 -9.98 26.22
CA ARG A 204 2.45 -9.00 27.10
C ARG A 204 3.87 -8.63 26.63
N GLY A 205 4.06 -8.42 25.33
CA GLY A 205 5.33 -7.94 24.80
C GLY A 205 6.49 -8.95 24.77
N ARG A 206 6.23 -10.27 24.78
CA ARG A 206 7.27 -11.28 24.52
C ARG A 206 8.03 -10.97 23.22
N VAL A 207 9.36 -11.13 23.25
CA VAL A 207 10.25 -10.87 22.09
C VAL A 207 9.78 -11.61 20.84
N ILE A 208 9.27 -12.83 20.98
CA ILE A 208 8.73 -13.63 19.87
C ILE A 208 7.65 -12.86 19.09
N VAL A 209 6.80 -12.07 19.75
CA VAL A 209 5.74 -11.28 19.10
C VAL A 209 6.30 -10.18 18.22
N THR A 210 7.42 -9.57 18.63
CA THR A 210 8.09 -8.52 17.85
C THR A 210 8.70 -9.04 16.55
N ILE A 211 8.87 -10.36 16.41
CA ILE A 211 9.39 -11.01 15.19
C ILE A 211 8.23 -11.57 14.35
N ILE A 212 7.33 -12.36 14.96
CA ILE A 212 6.26 -13.05 14.23
C ILE A 212 5.32 -12.06 13.54
N ALA A 213 4.88 -11.03 14.27
CA ALA A 213 3.90 -10.09 13.75
C ALA A 213 4.37 -9.34 12.49
N PRO A 214 5.56 -8.69 12.47
CA PRO A 214 6.06 -8.07 11.25
C PRO A 214 6.31 -9.09 10.14
N MET A 215 6.83 -10.29 10.44
CA MET A 215 7.04 -11.33 9.41
C MET A 215 5.72 -11.76 8.76
N VAL A 216 4.66 -11.98 9.54
CA VAL A 216 3.32 -12.31 9.02
C VAL A 216 2.79 -11.16 8.17
N THR A 217 2.89 -9.91 8.64
CA THR A 217 2.43 -8.77 7.84
C THR A 217 3.23 -8.58 6.57
N LEU A 218 4.55 -8.82 6.58
CA LEU A 218 5.40 -8.74 5.40
C LEU A 218 5.03 -9.84 4.40
N LEU A 219 4.88 -11.09 4.87
CA LEU A 219 4.50 -12.22 4.03
C LEU A 219 3.13 -11.99 3.37
N VAL A 220 2.14 -11.51 4.13
CA VAL A 220 0.81 -11.19 3.60
C VAL A 220 0.88 -10.04 2.59
N THR A 221 1.66 -9.00 2.88
CA THR A 221 1.84 -7.85 1.98
C THR A 221 2.50 -8.29 0.67
N LEU A 222 3.55 -9.10 0.73
CA LEU A 222 4.25 -9.66 -0.43
C LEU A 222 3.33 -10.60 -1.24
N LEU A 223 2.60 -11.48 -0.56
CA LEU A 223 1.66 -12.40 -1.22
C LEU A 223 0.61 -11.61 -2.01
N ILE A 224 -0.02 -10.61 -1.39
CA ILE A 224 -1.02 -9.77 -2.06
C ILE A 224 -0.38 -9.01 -3.23
N ALA A 225 0.78 -8.38 -3.03
CA ALA A 225 1.48 -7.63 -4.07
C ALA A 225 1.82 -8.51 -5.28
N ILE A 226 2.41 -9.69 -5.05
CA ILE A 226 2.80 -10.62 -6.10
C ILE A 226 1.56 -11.21 -6.79
N SER A 227 0.58 -11.71 -6.03
CA SER A 227 -0.62 -12.34 -6.61
C SER A 227 -1.41 -11.35 -7.47
N LEU A 228 -1.61 -10.12 -7.02
CA LEU A 228 -2.33 -9.11 -7.81
C LEU A 228 -1.51 -8.63 -9.01
N SER A 229 -0.19 -8.49 -8.87
CA SER A 229 0.69 -8.10 -10.00
C SER A 229 0.74 -9.18 -11.08
N VAL A 230 0.85 -10.46 -10.68
CA VAL A 230 0.80 -11.61 -11.60
C VAL A 230 -0.56 -11.69 -12.29
N LEU A 231 -1.64 -11.47 -11.54
CA LEU A 231 -2.98 -11.43 -12.12
C LEU A 231 -3.11 -10.33 -13.19
N VAL A 232 -2.63 -9.11 -12.90
CA VAL A 232 -2.59 -8.02 -13.89
C VAL A 232 -1.75 -8.43 -15.10
N MET A 233 -0.56 -9.01 -14.89
CA MET A 233 0.32 -9.46 -15.97
C MET A 233 -0.35 -10.49 -16.88
N LEU A 234 -0.96 -11.53 -16.30
CA LEU A 234 -1.66 -12.58 -17.06
C LEU A 234 -2.82 -12.01 -17.89
N LEU A 235 -3.58 -11.09 -17.31
CA LEU A 235 -4.70 -10.43 -18.01
C LEU A 235 -4.22 -9.46 -19.10
N THR A 236 -2.98 -8.94 -19.00
CA THR A 236 -2.37 -8.09 -20.02
C THR A 236 -1.66 -8.85 -21.13
N SER A 237 -1.15 -10.06 -20.87
CA SER A 237 -0.37 -10.85 -21.83
C SER A 237 -1.23 -11.71 -22.76
N ASP A 238 -2.48 -11.98 -22.39
CA ASP A 238 -3.31 -12.96 -23.11
C ASP A 238 -4.11 -12.28 -24.23
N ASP A 239 -3.56 -12.27 -25.46
CA ASP A 239 -4.26 -11.79 -26.67
C ASP A 239 -5.59 -12.54 -26.91
N MET A 240 -5.71 -13.77 -26.41
CA MET A 240 -6.96 -14.54 -26.44
C MET A 240 -8.06 -13.93 -25.57
N SER A 241 -7.73 -13.33 -24.42
CA SER A 241 -8.72 -12.65 -23.57
C SER A 241 -9.32 -11.38 -24.25
N ARG A 242 -8.59 -10.78 -25.19
CA ARG A 242 -9.00 -9.56 -25.88
C ARG A 242 -9.93 -9.85 -27.06
N SER A 243 -9.62 -10.90 -27.82
CA SER A 243 -10.43 -11.35 -28.95
C SER A 243 -11.75 -12.01 -28.50
N TYR A 244 -11.74 -12.73 -27.37
CA TYR A 244 -12.94 -13.41 -26.86
C TYR A 244 -13.92 -12.51 -26.09
N TRP A 245 -13.43 -11.52 -25.34
CA TRP A 245 -14.29 -10.74 -24.44
C TRP A 245 -14.64 -9.35 -24.98
N GLY A 246 -13.84 -8.76 -25.87
CA GLY A 246 -14.03 -7.38 -26.33
C GLY A 246 -13.63 -6.32 -25.29
N GLN A 247 -13.32 -5.11 -25.76
CA GLN A 247 -12.80 -4.00 -24.92
C GLN A 247 -13.58 -3.67 -23.63
N PRO A 248 -14.94 -3.72 -23.55
CA PRO A 248 -15.64 -3.33 -22.32
C PRO A 248 -15.41 -4.29 -21.14
N TYR A 249 -15.15 -5.57 -21.39
CA TYR A 249 -14.95 -6.57 -20.34
C TYR A 249 -13.56 -6.47 -19.69
N TYR A 250 -12.54 -6.11 -20.46
CA TYR A 250 -11.19 -5.87 -19.93
C TYR A 250 -11.18 -4.72 -18.91
N GLY A 251 -11.85 -3.61 -19.24
CA GLY A 251 -12.02 -2.48 -18.32
C GLY A 251 -12.78 -2.87 -17.04
N ALA A 252 -13.83 -3.69 -17.16
CA ALA A 252 -14.60 -4.18 -16.02
C ALA A 252 -13.76 -5.08 -15.08
N ILE A 253 -12.90 -5.94 -15.62
CA ILE A 253 -11.99 -6.79 -14.83
C ILE A 253 -10.94 -5.92 -14.11
N MET A 254 -10.32 -4.96 -14.80
CA MET A 254 -9.35 -4.05 -14.17
C MET A 254 -9.99 -3.19 -13.07
N LEU A 255 -11.23 -2.74 -13.29
CA LEU A 255 -12.02 -2.07 -12.28
C LEU A 255 -12.31 -2.99 -11.09
N ALA A 256 -12.70 -4.24 -11.31
CA ALA A 256 -12.97 -5.21 -10.25
C ALA A 256 -11.71 -5.50 -9.40
N ILE A 257 -10.55 -5.67 -10.04
CA ILE A 257 -9.26 -5.81 -9.34
C ILE A 257 -8.95 -4.57 -8.50
N SER A 258 -9.15 -3.38 -9.08
CA SER A 258 -8.93 -2.12 -8.39
C SER A 258 -9.83 -1.96 -7.17
N LEU A 259 -11.14 -2.24 -7.33
CA LEU A 259 -12.10 -2.23 -6.23
C LEU A 259 -11.75 -3.25 -5.15
N PHE A 260 -11.36 -4.47 -5.54
CA PHE A 260 -10.93 -5.49 -4.60
C PHE A 260 -9.69 -5.04 -3.81
N ALA A 261 -8.66 -4.52 -4.50
CA ALA A 261 -7.45 -4.02 -3.86
C ALA A 261 -7.73 -2.89 -2.85
N LEU A 262 -8.70 -2.02 -3.15
CA LEU A 262 -9.09 -0.91 -2.27
C LEU A 262 -9.96 -1.35 -1.09
N LEU A 263 -10.86 -2.32 -1.28
CA LEU A 263 -11.85 -2.73 -0.28
C LEU A 263 -11.37 -3.86 0.63
N ALA A 264 -10.54 -4.78 0.13
CA ALA A 264 -10.02 -5.91 0.91
C ALA A 264 -9.26 -5.47 2.18
N PRO A 265 -8.41 -4.42 2.17
CA PRO A 265 -7.73 -3.94 3.37
C PRO A 265 -8.70 -3.41 4.42
N CYS A 266 -9.82 -2.81 4.03
CA CYS A 266 -10.86 -2.33 4.95
C CYS A 266 -11.54 -3.50 5.67
N ALA A 267 -11.90 -4.55 4.92
CA ALA A 267 -12.48 -5.77 5.49
C ALA A 267 -11.50 -6.48 6.43
N LEU A 268 -10.23 -6.60 6.01
CA LEU A 268 -9.14 -7.16 6.83
C LEU A 268 -8.91 -6.33 8.09
N GLY A 269 -8.87 -4.99 7.98
CA GLY A 269 -8.70 -4.07 9.10
C GLY A 269 -9.81 -4.21 10.14
N ALA A 270 -11.07 -4.25 9.70
CA ALA A 270 -12.22 -4.47 10.56
C ALA A 270 -12.17 -5.86 11.25
N GLY A 271 -11.84 -6.91 10.48
CA GLY A 271 -11.69 -8.28 10.99
C GLY A 271 -10.59 -8.40 12.04
N MET A 272 -9.39 -7.88 11.74
CA MET A 272 -8.25 -7.89 12.66
C MET A 272 -8.50 -7.05 13.90
N THR A 273 -9.21 -5.92 13.79
CA THR A 273 -9.59 -5.13 14.96
C THR A 273 -10.54 -5.92 15.87
N ARG A 274 -11.52 -6.65 15.32
CA ARG A 274 -12.41 -7.54 16.10
C ARG A 274 -11.66 -8.70 16.74
N LEU A 275 -10.70 -9.28 16.02
CA LEU A 275 -9.83 -10.36 16.53
C LEU A 275 -8.98 -9.87 17.71
N ALA A 276 -8.35 -8.71 17.57
CA ALA A 276 -7.57 -8.07 18.63
C ALA A 276 -8.42 -7.77 19.87
N GLN A 277 -9.68 -7.36 19.69
CA GLN A 277 -10.63 -7.17 20.79
C GLN A 277 -10.99 -8.47 21.51
N ARG A 278 -11.03 -9.61 20.82
CA ARG A 278 -11.24 -10.91 21.45
C ARG A 278 -10.01 -11.32 22.25
N TRP A 279 -8.82 -11.15 21.68
CA TRP A 279 -7.56 -11.45 22.37
C TRP A 279 -7.32 -10.59 23.61
N ALA A 280 -7.80 -9.35 23.62
CA ALA A 280 -7.74 -8.50 24.82
C ALA A 280 -8.63 -9.00 25.97
N ARG A 281 -9.68 -9.79 25.69
CA ARG A 281 -10.59 -10.35 26.71
C ARG A 281 -10.09 -11.64 27.35
N GLU A 282 -9.20 -12.36 26.67
CA GLU A 282 -8.70 -13.67 27.08
C GLU A 282 -7.24 -13.52 27.52
N PRO A 283 -6.96 -13.33 28.82
CA PRO A 283 -5.61 -13.07 29.34
C PRO A 283 -4.66 -14.27 29.22
#